data_AF-A0A644Z4L1-F1
#
_entry.id   AF-A0A644Z4L1-F1
#
_cell.length_a   1.000
_cell.length_b   1.000
_cell.length_c   1.000
_cell.angle_alpha   90.00
_cell.angle_beta   90.00
_cell.angle_gamma   90.00
#
_symmetry.space_group_name_H-M   'P 1'
#
loop_
_entity.id
_entity.type
_entity.pdbx_description
1 polymer ?
#
loop_
_entity_poly.entity_id
_entity_poly.type
_entity_poly.pdbx_seq_one_letter_code
_entity_poly.pdbx_strand_id
1 'polypeptide(L)'
;MAAGKLRGLVATNVLELGIDIGRLDAAVLVGFPGTRASFWQQAGRAGRKGRGAAVFLLLDNLPLDQYLAIDPGWLFSGGSEHAVADPDNLFIQLAHVRAAAAELPLSPDDAALFPDLGEIVPVLLPMKELRKESGRFFWSGGPYPAGDISLRNMDKIRYRLKNSADGSLITEMDELQAFREIYGGAIYLHEGLQYLVQLLDLQGREALARPAEENYYTVSCDLTEVHKIRDRKRDPLGRTFCGFGDVRVAYTTVGFRRQQFHNHQNLGMEMLDRPLAKSFETEGFWITLPDEVRRLFLSLGPRSDGLAAQFRKTYAEGLAFTLLNSAMRMTMTTPEDMSGALLADDAVQEAGLSVCIFDMYSGGLGFANRGYELVPRIIRNAVRMVEGCPCDGGCSACVGDFRLDKRVVLWGLKSIYGKIPLPENIRALPPGPAPAGKRFSLETLPEQWSEFVDHLLSSGEYLSRFLAAVPKVRRDGDTLVLEVPGEFFREWLTEGGNGEKLAALLQRYADLPSGFMVRFEWPGDGKSRKDSRLNGMYRTLTGRDDQ
;
A
#
# COMPACT_ATOMS: atom_id res chain seq x y z
N MET A 1 26.50 -18.32 -4.34
CA MET A 1 26.91 -18.13 -2.94
C MET A 1 27.56 -19.40 -2.38
N ALA A 2 26.84 -20.54 -2.32
CA ALA A 2 27.39 -21.81 -1.81
C ALA A 2 28.70 -22.29 -2.48
N ALA A 3 28.85 -22.10 -3.81
CA ALA A 3 30.06 -22.43 -4.56
C ALA A 3 31.11 -21.28 -4.61
N GLY A 4 30.92 -20.19 -3.84
CA GLY A 4 31.87 -19.06 -3.75
C GLY A 4 31.93 -18.11 -4.96
N LYS A 5 31.13 -18.33 -6.02
CA LYS A 5 31.16 -17.52 -7.25
C LYS A 5 30.44 -16.17 -7.16
N LEU A 6 29.53 -16.00 -6.21
CA LEU A 6 28.78 -14.74 -5.99
C LEU A 6 29.32 -14.07 -4.73
N ARG A 7 29.56 -12.75 -4.79
CA ARG A 7 30.09 -11.95 -3.68
C ARG A 7 29.00 -11.29 -2.81
N GLY A 8 27.79 -11.19 -3.32
CA GLY A 8 26.65 -10.59 -2.65
C GLY A 8 25.35 -11.00 -3.33
N LEU A 9 24.24 -10.84 -2.61
CA LEU A 9 22.90 -11.15 -3.08
C LEU A 9 21.94 -10.13 -2.47
N VAL A 10 21.07 -9.56 -3.31
CA VAL A 10 19.92 -8.76 -2.88
C VAL A 10 18.70 -9.66 -3.01
N ALA A 11 17.88 -9.74 -1.97
CA ALA A 11 16.70 -10.57 -1.96
C ALA A 11 15.61 -9.96 -1.09
N THR A 12 14.38 -10.39 -1.32
CA THR A 12 13.23 -10.12 -0.46
C THR A 12 13.22 -11.09 0.74
N ASN A 13 12.14 -11.06 1.53
CA ASN A 13 11.87 -12.01 2.61
C ASN A 13 11.85 -13.48 2.18
N VAL A 14 11.91 -13.81 0.89
CA VAL A 14 12.00 -15.19 0.39
C VAL A 14 13.20 -15.96 0.99
N LEU A 15 14.28 -15.27 1.36
CA LEU A 15 15.42 -15.90 2.03
C LEU A 15 15.26 -16.09 3.54
N GLU A 16 14.13 -15.69 4.13
CA GLU A 16 13.77 -16.03 5.52
C GLU A 16 13.49 -17.52 5.67
N LEU A 17 12.92 -18.17 4.65
CA LEU A 17 12.70 -19.62 4.63
C LEU A 17 14.03 -20.37 4.55
N GLY A 18 14.12 -21.52 5.23
CA GLY A 18 15.32 -22.27 5.63
C GLY A 18 16.32 -22.73 4.54
N ILE A 19 16.37 -22.09 3.37
CA ILE A 19 17.30 -22.39 2.28
C ILE A 19 18.74 -22.14 2.73
N ASP A 20 19.61 -23.14 2.54
CA ASP A 20 21.03 -23.00 2.85
C ASP A 20 21.76 -22.26 1.72
N ILE A 21 21.83 -20.93 1.85
CA ILE A 21 22.54 -20.06 0.90
C ILE A 21 24.06 -20.04 1.09
N GLY A 22 24.59 -20.86 2.00
CA GLY A 22 26.02 -20.98 2.26
C GLY A 22 26.53 -19.97 3.27
N ARG A 23 27.71 -19.40 3.01
CA ARG A 23 28.47 -18.60 3.99
C ARG A 23 28.27 -17.11 3.69
N LEU A 24 27.67 -16.40 4.64
CA LEU A 24 27.56 -14.95 4.65
C LEU A 24 28.31 -14.39 5.86
N ASP A 25 29.20 -13.44 5.61
CA ASP A 25 29.95 -12.73 6.66
C ASP A 25 29.19 -11.49 7.16
N ALA A 26 28.27 -10.96 6.35
CA ALA A 26 27.44 -9.82 6.71
C ALA A 26 26.01 -9.93 6.15
N ALA A 27 25.07 -9.31 6.85
CA ALA A 27 23.70 -9.07 6.40
C ALA A 27 23.38 -7.58 6.48
N VAL A 28 22.76 -7.03 5.44
CA VAL A 28 22.28 -5.64 5.40
C VAL A 28 20.77 -5.69 5.20
N LEU A 29 20.03 -5.25 6.20
CA LEU A 29 18.58 -5.15 6.19
C LEU A 29 18.23 -3.68 5.92
N VAL A 30 17.45 -3.43 4.87
CA VAL A 30 16.94 -2.11 4.52
C VAL A 30 15.48 -2.04 4.97
N GLY A 31 15.23 -1.30 6.05
CA GLY A 31 13.97 -1.32 6.78
C GLY A 31 13.86 -2.49 7.76
N PHE A 32 13.04 -2.32 8.79
CA PHE A 32 12.70 -3.42 9.69
C PHE A 32 11.71 -4.39 9.01
N PRO A 33 11.93 -5.70 9.04
CA PRO A 33 11.12 -6.68 8.30
C PRO A 33 9.75 -6.99 8.93
N GLY A 34 9.15 -6.01 9.61
CA GLY A 34 7.82 -6.12 10.24
C GLY A 34 7.79 -6.83 11.59
N THR A 35 8.57 -7.89 11.79
CA THR A 35 8.61 -8.65 13.05
C THR A 35 10.03 -8.90 13.55
N ARG A 36 10.19 -9.04 14.88
CA ARG A 36 11.48 -9.44 15.49
C ARG A 36 11.86 -10.85 15.07
N ALA A 37 10.88 -11.74 14.91
CA ALA A 37 11.13 -13.07 14.39
C ALA A 37 11.80 -13.02 13.00
N SER A 38 11.22 -12.27 12.05
CA SER A 38 11.80 -12.07 10.72
C SER A 38 13.16 -11.39 10.79
N PHE A 39 13.34 -10.37 11.64
CA PHE A 39 14.64 -9.73 11.85
C PHE A 39 15.72 -10.75 12.25
N TRP A 40 15.45 -11.57 13.27
CA TRP A 40 16.41 -12.56 13.75
C TRP A 40 16.65 -13.70 12.74
N GLN A 41 15.62 -14.09 11.97
CA GLN A 41 15.77 -15.06 10.88
C GLN A 41 16.64 -14.53 9.74
N GLN A 42 16.45 -13.27 9.33
CA GLN A 42 17.27 -12.61 8.31
C GLN A 42 18.71 -12.38 8.82
N ALA A 43 18.86 -11.86 10.04
CA ALA A 43 20.16 -11.63 10.67
C ALA A 43 20.96 -12.93 10.83
N GLY A 44 20.30 -14.03 11.22
CA GLY A 44 20.89 -15.36 11.37
C GLY A 44 21.36 -16.02 10.07
N ARG A 45 21.17 -15.37 8.92
CA ARG A 45 21.78 -15.81 7.65
C ARG A 45 23.27 -15.52 7.59
N ALA A 46 23.74 -14.49 8.29
CA ALA A 46 25.16 -14.24 8.47
C ALA A 46 25.71 -14.97 9.71
N GLY A 47 26.99 -15.35 9.70
CA GLY A 47 27.67 -15.88 10.90
C GLY A 47 27.46 -17.37 11.20
N ARG A 48 27.05 -18.16 10.19
CA ARG A 48 26.96 -19.63 10.34
C ARG A 48 28.34 -20.25 10.61
N LYS A 49 28.38 -21.29 11.47
CA LYS A 49 29.59 -22.07 11.85
C LYS A 49 30.61 -21.34 12.75
N GLY A 50 30.16 -20.42 13.61
CA GLY A 50 30.97 -19.91 14.72
C GLY A 50 32.00 -18.84 14.38
N ARG A 51 31.92 -18.23 13.19
CA ARG A 51 32.67 -17.01 12.86
C ARG A 51 31.85 -15.77 13.19
N GLY A 52 32.52 -14.69 13.56
CA GLY A 52 31.88 -13.38 13.76
C GLY A 52 31.19 -12.92 12.48
N ALA A 53 30.08 -12.21 12.63
CA ALA A 53 29.32 -11.61 11.53
C ALA A 53 28.88 -10.19 11.87
N ALA A 54 28.68 -9.39 10.83
CA ALA A 54 28.14 -8.05 10.95
C ALA A 54 26.69 -8.01 10.44
N VAL A 55 25.79 -7.44 11.22
CA VAL A 55 24.39 -7.21 10.82
C VAL A 55 24.14 -5.72 10.87
N PHE A 56 23.78 -5.15 9.72
CA PHE A 56 23.42 -3.74 9.58
C PHE A 56 21.91 -3.65 9.38
N LEU A 57 21.23 -2.89 10.24
CA LEU A 57 19.83 -2.51 10.04
C LEU A 57 19.79 -1.03 9.68
N LEU A 58 19.42 -0.74 8.44
CA LEU A 58 19.24 0.62 7.93
C LEU A 58 17.76 0.98 8.07
N LEU A 59 17.42 1.77 9.09
CA LEU A 59 16.04 2.15 9.37
C LEU A 59 15.49 3.08 8.29
N ASP A 60 14.25 2.82 7.87
CA ASP A 60 13.51 3.66 6.92
C ASP A 60 12.58 4.65 7.65
N ASN A 61 11.95 5.57 6.92
CA ASN A 61 10.96 6.52 7.45
C ASN A 61 9.56 5.88 7.58
N LEU A 62 9.52 4.72 8.23
CA LEU A 62 8.33 3.91 8.51
C LEU A 62 8.00 3.94 10.01
N PRO A 63 6.71 3.74 10.40
CA PRO A 63 6.30 3.81 11.80
C PRO A 63 7.05 2.87 12.75
N LEU A 64 7.27 1.63 12.31
CA LEU A 64 7.91 0.60 13.12
C LEU A 64 9.41 0.83 13.27
N ASP A 65 10.08 1.23 12.19
CA ASP A 65 11.47 1.66 12.16
C ASP A 65 11.71 2.86 13.08
N GLN A 66 10.83 3.86 13.04
CA GLN A 66 10.92 5.02 13.93
C GLN A 66 10.75 4.64 15.40
N TYR A 67 9.87 3.68 15.71
CA TYR A 67 9.76 3.15 17.06
C TYR A 67 11.04 2.45 17.51
N LEU A 68 11.64 1.63 16.63
CA LEU A 68 12.92 0.96 16.90
C LEU A 68 14.05 1.95 17.17
N ALA A 69 14.07 3.08 16.46
CA ALA A 69 15.02 4.16 16.72
C ALA A 69 14.85 4.75 18.13
N ILE A 70 13.60 4.85 18.62
CA ILE A 70 13.28 5.38 19.96
C ILE A 70 13.58 4.36 21.06
N ASP A 71 13.39 3.07 20.78
CA ASP A 71 13.55 1.98 21.76
C ASP A 71 14.34 0.78 21.18
N PRO A 72 15.64 0.92 20.90
CA PRO A 72 16.43 -0.18 20.33
C PRO A 72 16.46 -1.42 21.22
N GLY A 73 16.34 -1.23 22.54
CA GLY A 73 16.30 -2.30 23.54
C GLY A 73 15.12 -3.26 23.35
N TRP A 74 14.03 -2.84 22.71
CA TRP A 74 12.91 -3.71 22.38
C TRP A 74 13.33 -4.88 21.48
N LEU A 75 14.23 -4.63 20.51
CA LEU A 75 14.72 -5.65 19.58
C LEU A 75 15.45 -6.80 20.30
N PHE A 76 16.21 -6.44 21.34
CA PHE A 76 17.04 -7.35 22.14
C PHE A 76 16.34 -7.90 23.39
N SER A 77 15.09 -7.51 23.63
CA SER A 77 14.32 -8.03 24.76
C SER A 77 14.09 -9.55 24.62
N GLY A 78 14.06 -10.28 25.73
CA GLY A 78 14.13 -11.76 25.71
C GLY A 78 12.83 -12.51 25.36
N GLY A 79 11.68 -11.84 25.24
CA GLY A 79 10.41 -12.52 24.94
C GLY A 79 10.21 -12.67 23.44
N SER A 80 9.85 -13.85 22.92
CA SER A 80 9.38 -13.97 21.53
C SER A 80 8.11 -13.14 21.35
N GLU A 81 7.89 -12.60 20.16
CA GLU A 81 6.57 -12.10 19.79
C GLU A 81 5.56 -13.25 19.74
N HIS A 82 4.27 -12.94 19.92
CA HIS A 82 3.21 -13.94 19.97
C HIS A 82 2.51 -14.02 18.62
N ALA A 83 2.59 -15.18 17.97
CA ALA A 83 1.70 -15.54 16.88
C ALA A 83 0.25 -15.51 17.38
N VAL A 84 -0.56 -14.68 16.73
CA VAL A 84 -2.00 -14.65 16.97
C VAL A 84 -2.63 -15.71 16.08
N ALA A 85 -3.40 -16.59 16.70
CA ALA A 85 -4.26 -17.53 16.01
C ALA A 85 -5.55 -17.62 16.81
N ASP A 86 -6.68 -17.59 16.11
CA ASP A 86 -7.99 -17.78 16.70
C ASP A 86 -8.57 -19.13 16.25
N PRO A 87 -8.33 -20.22 17.02
CA PRO A 87 -8.88 -21.52 16.68
C PRO A 87 -10.40 -21.53 16.76
N ASP A 88 -10.98 -20.58 17.50
CA ASP A 88 -12.41 -20.48 17.73
C ASP A 88 -13.10 -19.56 16.71
N ASN A 89 -12.40 -19.14 15.66
CA ASN A 89 -12.99 -18.30 14.62
C ASN A 89 -14.19 -19.02 13.96
N LEU A 90 -15.38 -18.45 14.14
CA LEU A 90 -16.64 -19.07 13.72
C LEU A 90 -16.71 -19.35 12.21
N PHE A 91 -16.14 -18.47 11.38
CA PHE A 91 -16.13 -18.65 9.93
C PHE A 91 -15.24 -19.83 9.52
N ILE A 92 -14.06 -19.95 10.13
CA ILE A 92 -13.13 -21.07 9.92
C ILE A 92 -13.72 -22.37 10.48
N GLN A 93 -14.28 -22.35 11.69
CA GLN A 93 -14.94 -23.51 12.28
C GLN A 93 -16.11 -24.01 11.42
N LEU A 94 -16.97 -23.11 10.91
CA LEU A 94 -18.07 -23.48 10.00
C LEU A 94 -17.54 -24.22 8.77
N ALA A 95 -16.47 -23.70 8.15
CA ALA A 95 -15.81 -24.33 7.02
C ALA A 95 -15.29 -25.74 7.36
N HIS A 96 -14.59 -25.88 8.48
CA HIS A 96 -14.03 -27.17 8.92
C HIS A 96 -15.09 -28.16 9.37
N VAL A 97 -16.20 -27.72 9.98
CA VAL A 97 -17.33 -28.58 10.36
C VAL A 97 -18.00 -29.17 9.11
N ARG A 98 -18.19 -28.36 8.04
CA ARG A 98 -18.70 -28.85 6.75
C ARG A 98 -17.78 -29.93 6.15
N ALA A 99 -16.47 -29.69 6.17
CA ALA A 99 -15.48 -30.65 5.69
C ALA A 99 -15.47 -31.94 6.53
N ALA A 100 -15.43 -31.81 7.86
CA ALA A 100 -15.41 -32.92 8.79
C ALA A 100 -16.67 -33.80 8.65
N ALA A 101 -17.86 -33.19 8.51
CA ALA A 101 -19.10 -33.93 8.30
C ALA A 101 -19.13 -34.76 7.00
N ALA A 102 -18.44 -34.28 5.96
CA ALA A 102 -18.32 -34.98 4.68
C ALA A 102 -17.33 -36.15 4.74
N GLU A 103 -16.32 -36.06 5.60
CA GLU A 103 -15.39 -37.15 5.87
C GLU A 103 -16.03 -38.23 6.76
N LEU A 104 -16.64 -37.81 7.88
CA LEU A 104 -17.26 -38.70 8.86
C LEU A 104 -18.52 -38.06 9.48
N PRO A 105 -19.58 -38.83 9.75
CA PRO A 105 -20.78 -38.30 10.40
C PRO A 105 -20.44 -37.73 11.79
N LEU A 106 -20.78 -36.46 12.01
CA LEU A 106 -20.53 -35.76 13.27
C LEU A 106 -21.45 -36.27 14.37
N SER A 107 -20.96 -36.18 15.58
CA SER A 107 -21.64 -36.52 16.82
C SER A 107 -21.58 -35.33 17.79
N PRO A 108 -22.39 -35.32 18.86
CA PRO A 108 -22.28 -34.31 19.91
C PRO A 108 -20.90 -34.27 20.58
N ASP A 109 -20.15 -35.38 20.59
CA ASP A 109 -18.82 -35.45 21.20
C ASP A 109 -17.79 -34.58 20.43
N ASP A 110 -18.04 -34.30 19.15
CA ASP A 110 -17.18 -33.45 18.32
C ASP A 110 -17.23 -31.97 18.76
N ALA A 111 -18.15 -31.59 19.65
CA ALA A 111 -18.15 -30.27 20.30
C ALA A 111 -16.87 -30.02 21.13
N ALA A 112 -16.14 -31.08 21.51
CA ALA A 112 -14.82 -30.94 22.14
C ALA A 112 -13.74 -30.44 21.17
N LEU A 113 -13.92 -30.64 19.87
CA LEU A 113 -13.01 -30.17 18.80
C LEU A 113 -13.54 -28.89 18.13
N PHE A 114 -14.86 -28.75 18.04
CA PHE A 114 -15.55 -27.61 17.45
C PHE A 114 -16.43 -26.94 18.52
N PRO A 115 -15.91 -25.98 19.30
CA PRO A 115 -16.66 -25.34 20.38
C PRO A 115 -18.01 -24.75 19.93
N ASP A 116 -18.09 -24.25 18.70
CA ASP A 116 -19.31 -23.65 18.14
C ASP A 116 -20.19 -24.64 17.36
N LEU A 117 -19.96 -25.95 17.49
CA LEU A 117 -20.76 -26.96 16.80
C LEU A 117 -22.26 -26.82 17.08
N GLY A 118 -22.61 -26.40 18.30
CA GLY A 118 -23.99 -26.15 18.73
C GLY A 118 -24.67 -24.99 18.02
N GLU A 119 -23.91 -24.01 17.53
CA GLU A 119 -24.41 -22.88 16.73
C GLU A 119 -24.38 -23.21 15.22
N ILE A 120 -23.37 -23.96 14.77
CA ILE A 120 -23.15 -24.32 13.37
C ILE A 120 -24.17 -25.34 12.85
N VAL A 121 -24.42 -26.42 13.60
CA VAL A 121 -25.33 -27.49 13.16
C VAL A 121 -26.77 -26.99 12.91
N PRO A 122 -27.37 -26.13 13.77
CA PRO A 122 -28.66 -25.52 13.51
C PRO A 122 -28.72 -24.66 12.24
N VAL A 123 -27.59 -24.13 11.75
CA VAL A 123 -27.54 -23.39 10.47
C VAL A 123 -27.47 -24.35 9.29
N LEU A 124 -26.68 -25.42 9.39
CA LEU A 124 -26.45 -26.36 8.28
C LEU A 124 -27.64 -27.31 8.02
N LEU A 125 -28.44 -27.64 9.04
CA LEU A 125 -29.62 -28.50 8.90
C LEU A 125 -30.70 -27.88 7.98
N PRO A 126 -31.17 -26.63 8.19
CA PRO A 126 -32.11 -25.97 7.27
C PRO A 126 -31.57 -25.80 5.85
N MET A 127 -30.26 -25.58 5.72
CA MET A 127 -29.57 -25.47 4.42
C MET A 127 -29.45 -26.81 3.69
N LYS A 128 -29.90 -27.92 4.30
CA LYS A 128 -29.81 -29.30 3.78
C LYS A 128 -28.38 -29.76 3.51
N GLU A 129 -27.40 -29.13 4.13
CA GLU A 129 -26.02 -29.58 4.09
C GLU A 129 -25.75 -30.70 5.11
N LEU A 130 -26.54 -30.76 6.18
CA LEU A 130 -26.55 -31.87 7.12
C LEU A 130 -27.92 -32.55 7.18
N ARG A 131 -27.91 -33.86 7.42
CA ARG A 131 -29.06 -34.67 7.81
C ARG A 131 -28.84 -35.26 9.19
N LYS A 132 -29.83 -35.14 10.06
CA LYS A 132 -29.83 -35.81 11.37
C LYS A 132 -30.35 -37.24 11.24
N GLU A 133 -29.57 -38.21 11.69
CA GLU A 133 -29.94 -39.62 11.69
C GLU A 133 -29.29 -40.33 12.88
N SER A 134 -30.09 -41.07 13.67
CA SER A 134 -29.61 -41.85 14.83
C SER A 134 -28.72 -41.07 15.81
N GLY A 135 -29.03 -39.79 16.04
CA GLY A 135 -28.28 -38.91 16.94
C GLY A 135 -26.96 -38.35 16.39
N ARG A 136 -26.66 -38.64 15.11
CA ARG A 136 -25.49 -38.12 14.37
C ARG A 136 -25.93 -37.18 13.24
N PHE A 137 -24.97 -36.44 12.70
CA PHE A 137 -25.16 -35.49 11.62
C PHE A 137 -24.34 -35.93 10.41
N PHE A 138 -25.04 -36.38 9.37
CA PHE A 138 -24.45 -36.86 8.13
C PHE A 138 -24.42 -35.74 7.12
N TRP A 139 -23.33 -35.61 6.38
CA TRP A 139 -23.27 -34.70 5.25
C TRP A 139 -24.27 -35.09 4.16
N SER A 140 -25.05 -34.12 3.70
CA SER A 140 -26.02 -34.22 2.62
C SER A 140 -25.87 -33.11 1.57
N GLY A 141 -24.83 -32.27 1.71
CA GLY A 141 -24.51 -31.20 0.77
C GLY A 141 -23.75 -31.67 -0.46
N GLY A 142 -23.05 -30.74 -1.12
CA GLY A 142 -22.28 -31.01 -2.34
C GLY A 142 -21.14 -32.02 -2.16
N PRO A 143 -20.58 -32.58 -3.24
CA PRO A 143 -19.65 -33.72 -3.14
C PRO A 143 -18.28 -33.39 -2.51
N TYR A 144 -17.88 -32.11 -2.44
CA TYR A 144 -16.54 -31.73 -1.99
C TYR A 144 -16.51 -30.38 -1.25
N PRO A 145 -17.07 -30.29 -0.02
CA PRO A 145 -17.08 -29.04 0.75
C PRO A 145 -15.68 -28.54 1.13
N ALA A 146 -14.70 -29.44 1.26
CA ALA A 146 -13.29 -29.06 1.48
C ALA A 146 -12.69 -28.26 0.31
N GLY A 147 -13.24 -28.39 -0.92
CA GLY A 147 -12.84 -27.58 -2.07
C GLY A 147 -13.47 -26.19 -2.11
N ASP A 148 -14.52 -25.94 -1.33
CA ASP A 148 -15.17 -24.63 -1.25
C ASP A 148 -14.33 -23.62 -0.44
N ILE A 149 -13.28 -24.10 0.24
CA ILE A 149 -12.51 -23.35 1.23
C ILE A 149 -11.02 -23.40 0.88
N SER A 150 -10.33 -22.28 1.05
CA SER A 150 -8.88 -22.22 0.93
C SER A 150 -8.29 -21.98 2.31
N LEU A 151 -7.26 -22.77 2.66
CA LEU A 151 -6.53 -22.63 3.92
C LEU A 151 -5.71 -21.34 3.98
N ARG A 152 -5.49 -20.68 2.84
CA ARG A 152 -4.67 -19.46 2.73
C ARG A 152 -5.47 -18.20 2.44
N ASN A 153 -6.59 -18.34 1.73
CA ASN A 153 -7.39 -17.21 1.26
C ASN A 153 -8.85 -17.42 1.66
N MET A 154 -9.44 -16.43 2.33
CA MET A 154 -10.84 -16.50 2.74
C MET A 154 -11.80 -16.06 1.62
N ASP A 155 -11.27 -15.40 0.57
CA ASP A 155 -12.04 -14.99 -0.59
C ASP A 155 -12.12 -16.10 -1.65
N LYS A 156 -13.33 -16.33 -2.16
CA LYS A 156 -13.59 -17.28 -3.26
C LYS A 156 -13.30 -16.66 -4.62
N ILE A 157 -13.35 -15.33 -4.74
CA ILE A 157 -13.12 -14.63 -6.00
C ILE A 157 -11.62 -14.47 -6.21
N ARG A 158 -11.16 -14.89 -7.39
CA ARG A 158 -9.76 -14.80 -7.80
C ARG A 158 -9.66 -14.03 -9.11
N TYR A 159 -8.71 -13.11 -9.16
CA TYR A 159 -8.35 -12.35 -10.35
C TYR A 159 -7.01 -12.84 -10.88
N ARG A 160 -6.90 -12.92 -12.21
CA ARG A 160 -5.67 -13.31 -12.91
C ARG A 160 -5.05 -12.10 -13.59
N LEU A 161 -3.78 -11.84 -13.32
CA LEU A 161 -3.00 -10.87 -14.09
C LEU A 161 -2.24 -11.62 -15.20
N LYS A 162 -2.47 -11.24 -16.45
CA LYS A 162 -1.80 -11.83 -17.62
C LYS A 162 -0.97 -10.81 -18.38
N ASN A 163 0.11 -11.27 -18.98
CA ASN A 163 0.90 -10.48 -19.90
C ASN A 163 0.13 -10.30 -21.23
N SER A 164 -0.04 -9.07 -21.69
CA SER A 164 -0.78 -8.76 -22.91
C SER A 164 -0.05 -9.16 -24.19
N ALA A 165 1.28 -9.37 -24.14
CA ALA A 165 2.07 -9.75 -25.31
C ALA A 165 1.91 -11.24 -25.70
N ASP A 166 1.88 -12.14 -24.72
CA ASP A 166 1.90 -13.59 -24.94
C ASP A 166 0.77 -14.35 -24.21
N GLY A 167 -0.05 -13.65 -23.42
CA GLY A 167 -1.14 -14.25 -22.64
C GLY A 167 -0.68 -15.07 -21.44
N SER A 168 0.63 -15.07 -21.13
CA SER A 168 1.16 -15.80 -19.98
C SER A 168 0.59 -15.27 -18.66
N LEU A 169 0.36 -16.17 -17.72
CA LEU A 169 -0.09 -15.82 -16.38
C LEU A 169 1.08 -15.24 -15.59
N ILE A 170 0.94 -14.00 -15.13
CA ILE A 170 1.91 -13.34 -14.25
C ILE A 170 1.63 -13.77 -12.81
N THR A 171 0.38 -13.59 -12.34
CA THR A 171 0.02 -13.93 -10.95
C THR A 171 -1.50 -14.11 -10.80
N GLU A 172 -1.92 -14.64 -9.65
CA GLU A 172 -3.32 -14.70 -9.22
C GLU A 172 -3.47 -14.15 -7.80
N MET A 173 -4.52 -13.36 -7.57
CA MET A 173 -4.78 -12.71 -6.28
C MET A 173 -6.27 -12.68 -5.94
N ASP A 174 -6.61 -12.36 -4.69
CA ASP A 174 -8.00 -12.18 -4.28
C ASP A 174 -8.57 -10.83 -4.78
N GLU A 175 -9.89 -10.65 -4.65
CA GLU A 175 -10.57 -9.46 -5.15
C GLU A 175 -10.10 -8.16 -4.48
N LEU A 176 -9.83 -8.19 -3.17
CA LEU A 176 -9.44 -6.99 -2.45
C LEU A 176 -8.03 -6.57 -2.82
N GLN A 177 -7.11 -7.53 -2.95
CA GLN A 177 -5.78 -7.30 -3.48
C GLN A 177 -5.85 -6.82 -4.94
N ALA A 178 -6.73 -7.41 -5.76
CA ALA A 178 -6.88 -7.01 -7.15
C ALA A 178 -7.26 -5.54 -7.30
N PHE A 179 -8.18 -5.07 -6.46
CA PHE A 179 -8.62 -3.67 -6.47
C PHE A 179 -7.58 -2.69 -5.95
N ARG A 180 -6.55 -3.16 -5.23
CA ARG A 180 -5.45 -2.34 -4.71
C ARG A 180 -4.20 -2.36 -5.59
N GLU A 181 -3.99 -3.40 -6.39
CA GLU A 181 -2.71 -3.63 -7.06
C GLU A 181 -2.80 -3.75 -8.58
N ILE A 182 -3.94 -4.16 -9.14
CA ILE A 182 -4.09 -4.41 -10.58
C ILE A 182 -5.30 -3.68 -11.19
N TYR A 183 -5.58 -2.46 -10.73
CA TYR A 183 -6.48 -1.54 -11.42
C TYR A 183 -5.85 -1.00 -12.72
N GLY A 184 -6.69 -0.51 -13.65
CA GLY A 184 -6.19 0.13 -14.87
C GLY A 184 -5.31 1.34 -14.54
N GLY A 185 -4.08 1.35 -15.08
CA GLY A 185 -3.06 2.36 -14.79
C GLY A 185 -2.07 1.99 -13.67
N ALA A 186 -2.26 0.87 -12.98
CA ALA A 186 -1.33 0.40 -11.94
C ALA A 186 0.01 -0.05 -12.51
N ILE A 187 1.09 0.22 -11.78
CA ILE A 187 2.40 -0.43 -11.97
C ILE A 187 2.47 -1.60 -10.98
N TYR A 188 2.28 -2.80 -11.51
CA TYR A 188 2.44 -4.05 -10.75
C TYR A 188 3.89 -4.52 -10.81
N LEU A 189 4.48 -4.84 -9.66
CA LEU A 189 5.85 -5.36 -9.57
C LEU A 189 5.81 -6.87 -9.34
N HIS A 190 6.41 -7.62 -10.25
CA HIS A 190 6.51 -9.08 -10.14
C HIS A 190 7.95 -9.52 -10.37
N GLU A 191 8.58 -10.12 -9.34
CA GLU A 191 9.98 -10.55 -9.37
C GLU A 191 10.98 -9.45 -9.81
N GLY A 192 10.67 -8.20 -9.48
CA GLY A 192 11.48 -7.03 -9.85
C GLY A 192 11.22 -6.48 -11.26
N LEU A 193 10.40 -7.15 -12.07
CA LEU A 193 9.91 -6.65 -13.34
C LEU A 193 8.66 -5.80 -13.13
N GLN A 194 8.54 -4.71 -13.88
CA GLN A 194 7.36 -3.84 -13.82
C GLN A 194 6.38 -4.20 -14.93
N TYR A 195 5.10 -4.19 -14.59
CA TYR A 195 4.00 -4.42 -15.50
C TYR A 195 2.99 -3.27 -15.36
N LEU A 196 2.77 -2.51 -16.43
CA LEU A 196 1.71 -1.52 -16.49
C LEU A 196 0.40 -2.23 -16.82
N VAL A 197 -0.54 -2.19 -15.89
CA VAL A 197 -1.88 -2.74 -16.04
C VAL A 197 -2.70 -1.84 -16.96
N GLN A 198 -3.15 -2.40 -18.08
CA GLN A 198 -3.88 -1.68 -19.11
C GLN A 198 -5.38 -1.70 -18.84
N LEU A 199 -5.91 -2.85 -18.41
CA LEU A 199 -7.32 -3.05 -18.17
C LEU A 199 -7.53 -4.11 -17.07
N LEU A 200 -8.55 -3.90 -16.24
CA LEU A 200 -9.09 -4.88 -15.31
C LEU A 200 -10.55 -5.20 -15.70
N ASP A 201 -10.77 -6.41 -16.21
CA ASP A 201 -12.10 -6.95 -16.46
C ASP A 201 -12.66 -7.62 -15.20
N LEU A 202 -13.67 -6.97 -14.61
CA LEU A 202 -14.36 -7.46 -13.41
C LEU A 202 -15.27 -8.67 -13.69
N GLN A 203 -15.80 -8.82 -14.91
CA GLN A 203 -16.66 -9.95 -15.25
C GLN A 203 -15.84 -11.19 -15.56
N GLY A 204 -14.83 -11.05 -16.42
CA GLY A 204 -13.87 -12.12 -16.73
C GLY A 204 -12.93 -12.46 -15.57
N ARG A 205 -12.76 -11.53 -14.61
CA ARG A 205 -11.81 -11.60 -13.49
C ARG A 205 -10.37 -11.71 -13.98
N GLU A 206 -10.07 -10.95 -15.02
CA GLU A 206 -8.75 -10.92 -15.64
C GLU A 206 -8.26 -9.49 -15.83
N ALA A 207 -6.99 -9.26 -15.55
CA ALA A 207 -6.29 -8.04 -15.88
C ALA A 207 -5.23 -8.33 -16.94
N LEU A 208 -5.07 -7.39 -17.87
CA LEU A 208 -4.02 -7.43 -18.89
C LEU A 208 -2.98 -6.36 -18.58
N ALA A 209 -1.72 -6.75 -18.56
CA ALA A 209 -0.61 -5.85 -18.33
C ALA A 209 0.52 -6.08 -19.33
N ARG A 210 1.21 -5.00 -19.68
CA ARG A 210 2.42 -5.06 -20.52
C ARG A 210 3.66 -4.81 -19.68
N PRO A 211 4.83 -5.36 -20.04
CA PRO A 211 6.09 -4.94 -19.46
C PRO A 211 6.26 -3.42 -19.54
N ALA A 212 6.84 -2.84 -18.49
CA ALA A 212 7.09 -1.42 -18.36
C ALA A 212 8.44 -1.15 -17.69
N GLU A 213 8.99 0.04 -17.93
CA GLU A 213 10.20 0.56 -17.29
C GLU A 213 9.93 2.00 -16.87
N GLU A 214 9.11 2.17 -15.84
CA GLU A 214 8.78 3.47 -15.29
C GLU A 214 9.72 3.83 -14.13
N ASN A 215 9.97 5.12 -13.95
CA ASN A 215 10.73 5.64 -12.81
C ASN A 215 9.85 5.89 -11.58
N TYR A 216 8.61 5.40 -11.59
CA TYR A 216 7.62 5.54 -10.54
C TYR A 216 6.87 4.23 -10.29
N TYR A 217 6.26 4.11 -9.13
CA TYR A 217 5.27 3.09 -8.79
C TYR A 217 3.93 3.75 -8.47
N THR A 218 2.87 2.96 -8.43
CA THR A 218 1.52 3.45 -8.13
C THR A 218 1.09 3.09 -6.72
N VAL A 219 0.36 4.00 -6.07
CA VAL A 219 -0.26 3.78 -4.77
C VAL A 219 -1.74 4.08 -4.90
N SER A 220 -2.60 3.15 -4.51
CA SER A 220 -4.05 3.33 -4.53
C SER A 220 -4.49 4.51 -3.64
N CYS A 221 -5.59 5.13 -4.04
CA CYS A 221 -6.34 6.09 -3.25
C CYS A 221 -7.64 5.42 -2.84
N ASP A 222 -7.75 5.14 -1.54
CA ASP A 222 -8.78 4.28 -0.99
C ASP A 222 -9.68 5.05 -0.03
N LEU A 223 -10.96 4.73 -0.07
CA LEU A 223 -11.95 5.16 0.92
C LEU A 223 -12.39 3.92 1.69
N THR A 224 -12.48 4.05 3.02
CA THR A 224 -12.90 2.95 3.88
C THR A 224 -13.99 3.42 4.81
N GLU A 225 -15.16 2.80 4.69
CA GLU A 225 -16.31 3.03 5.55
C GLU A 225 -16.51 1.80 6.43
N VAL A 226 -16.75 2.02 7.71
CA VAL A 226 -16.90 0.94 8.70
C VAL A 226 -18.18 1.15 9.47
N HIS A 227 -19.12 0.22 9.34
CA HIS A 227 -20.38 0.23 10.07
C HIS A 227 -20.36 -0.86 11.13
N LYS A 228 -20.73 -0.51 12.36
CA LYS A 228 -20.86 -1.49 13.44
C LYS A 228 -22.11 -2.35 13.21
N ILE A 229 -21.94 -3.67 13.25
CA ILE A 229 -23.06 -4.64 13.17
C ILE A 229 -23.49 -5.04 14.58
N ARG A 230 -22.53 -5.43 15.43
CA ARG A 230 -22.83 -5.99 16.76
C ARG A 230 -21.74 -5.68 17.76
N ASP A 231 -22.12 -5.16 18.93
CA ASP A 231 -21.25 -5.12 20.11
C ASP A 231 -21.22 -6.51 20.77
N ARG A 232 -20.05 -7.14 20.86
CA ARG A 232 -19.84 -8.40 21.60
C ARG A 232 -19.29 -8.14 23.00
N LYS A 233 -18.32 -7.24 23.13
CA LYS A 233 -17.70 -6.81 24.40
C LYS A 233 -17.63 -5.28 24.46
N ARG A 234 -17.70 -4.74 25.67
CA ARG A 234 -17.55 -3.31 25.94
C ARG A 234 -16.97 -3.10 27.32
N ASP A 235 -15.82 -2.43 27.39
CA ASP A 235 -15.10 -2.18 28.65
C ASP A 235 -14.86 -0.67 28.86
N PRO A 236 -14.86 -0.20 30.12
CA PRO A 236 -14.39 1.15 30.45
C PRO A 236 -12.92 1.33 30.06
N LEU A 237 -12.60 2.47 29.46
CA LEU A 237 -11.26 2.83 29.04
C LEU A 237 -10.97 4.29 29.43
N GLY A 238 -10.28 4.49 30.56
CA GLY A 238 -9.97 5.83 31.04
C GLY A 238 -11.25 6.67 31.22
N ARG A 239 -11.43 7.68 30.37
CA ARG A 239 -12.58 8.60 30.37
C ARG A 239 -13.68 8.25 29.37
N THR A 240 -13.55 7.11 28.70
CA THR A 240 -14.36 6.66 27.58
C THR A 240 -14.53 5.13 27.67
N PHE A 241 -14.77 4.45 26.55
CA PHE A 241 -14.88 3.00 26.45
C PHE A 241 -14.14 2.48 25.22
N CYS A 242 -13.78 1.21 25.26
CA CYS A 242 -13.48 0.42 24.07
C CYS A 242 -14.54 -0.67 23.88
N GLY A 243 -14.70 -1.13 22.65
CA GLY A 243 -15.57 -2.25 22.34
C GLY A 243 -14.93 -3.18 21.32
N PHE A 244 -15.50 -4.37 21.22
CA PHE A 244 -15.13 -5.40 20.25
C PHE A 244 -16.39 -6.08 19.73
N GLY A 245 -16.40 -6.42 18.45
CA GLY A 245 -17.47 -7.19 17.84
C GLY A 245 -17.44 -7.16 16.32
N ASP A 246 -18.61 -7.34 15.72
CA ASP A 246 -18.77 -7.52 14.28
C ASP A 246 -18.94 -6.17 13.59
N VAL A 247 -18.22 -5.97 12.49
CA VAL A 247 -18.27 -4.76 11.66
C VAL A 247 -18.42 -5.12 10.20
N ARG A 248 -19.10 -4.27 9.44
CA ARG A 248 -19.11 -4.29 7.98
C ARG A 248 -18.15 -3.25 7.47
N VAL A 249 -17.20 -3.67 6.66
CA VAL A 249 -16.22 -2.79 6.02
C VAL A 249 -16.60 -2.65 4.56
N ALA A 250 -16.68 -1.43 4.07
CA ALA A 250 -16.77 -1.12 2.65
C ALA A 250 -15.47 -0.44 2.22
N TYR A 251 -14.69 -1.13 1.42
CA TYR A 251 -13.42 -0.66 0.89
C TYR A 251 -13.62 -0.25 -0.57
N THR A 252 -13.24 0.98 -0.93
CA THR A 252 -13.40 1.50 -2.28
C THR A 252 -12.11 2.14 -2.78
N THR A 253 -11.49 1.54 -3.80
CA THR A 253 -10.42 2.16 -4.57
C THR A 253 -11.04 3.11 -5.58
N VAL A 254 -10.76 4.40 -5.46
CA VAL A 254 -11.33 5.44 -6.34
C VAL A 254 -10.32 6.01 -7.33
N GLY A 255 -9.03 5.87 -7.06
CA GLY A 255 -7.97 6.43 -7.87
C GLY A 255 -6.61 5.90 -7.47
N PHE A 256 -5.56 6.50 -7.99
CA PHE A 256 -4.19 6.20 -7.61
C PHE A 256 -3.28 7.41 -7.76
N ARG A 257 -2.13 7.36 -7.08
CA ARG A 257 -1.05 8.34 -7.19
C ARG A 257 0.18 7.67 -7.76
N ARG A 258 0.91 8.40 -8.59
CA ARG A 258 2.23 7.98 -9.10
C ARG A 258 3.31 8.54 -8.17
N GLN A 259 4.14 7.67 -7.61
CA GLN A 259 5.22 8.04 -6.69
C GLN A 259 6.56 7.64 -7.28
N GLN A 260 7.47 8.61 -7.41
CA GLN A 260 8.80 8.36 -7.98
C GLN A 260 9.65 7.48 -7.03
N PHE A 261 10.39 6.50 -7.56
CA PHE A 261 11.12 5.51 -6.73
C PHE A 261 12.17 6.11 -5.79
N HIS A 262 12.82 7.21 -6.18
CA HIS A 262 14.02 7.69 -5.47
C HIS A 262 13.71 8.63 -4.31
N ASN A 263 12.65 9.43 -4.43
CA ASN A 263 12.30 10.50 -3.49
C ASN A 263 10.85 10.43 -3.01
N HIS A 264 10.07 9.44 -3.47
CA HIS A 264 8.64 9.28 -3.21
C HIS A 264 7.81 10.53 -3.55
N GLN A 265 8.31 11.38 -4.46
CA GLN A 265 7.60 12.57 -4.90
C GLN A 265 6.32 12.15 -5.62
N ASN A 266 5.20 12.77 -5.24
CA ASN A 266 3.93 12.57 -5.91
C ASN A 266 3.95 13.27 -7.28
N LEU A 267 3.91 12.47 -8.35
CA LEU A 267 3.93 12.92 -9.74
C LEU A 267 2.52 13.27 -10.26
N GLY A 268 1.48 12.98 -9.49
CA GLY A 268 0.10 13.22 -9.87
C GLY A 268 -0.85 12.17 -9.31
N MET A 269 -2.12 12.56 -9.24
CA MET A 269 -3.23 11.68 -8.87
C MET A 269 -4.16 11.53 -10.07
N GLU A 270 -4.61 10.32 -10.30
CA GLU A 270 -5.53 9.95 -11.37
C GLU A 270 -6.72 9.21 -10.76
N MET A 271 -7.93 9.52 -11.22
CA MET A 271 -9.15 8.84 -10.79
C MET A 271 -9.41 7.66 -11.70
N LEU A 272 -9.92 6.56 -11.16
CA LEU A 272 -10.39 5.44 -11.97
C LEU A 272 -11.70 5.84 -12.67
N ASP A 273 -11.91 5.33 -13.88
CA ASP A 273 -13.17 5.51 -14.63
C ASP A 273 -14.38 5.00 -13.83
N ARG A 274 -14.16 3.91 -13.09
CA ARG A 274 -15.12 3.33 -12.16
C ARG A 274 -14.44 3.03 -10.82
N PRO A 275 -15.02 3.41 -9.68
CA PRO A 275 -14.56 2.95 -8.38
C PRO A 275 -14.62 1.41 -8.29
N LEU A 276 -13.62 0.82 -7.64
CA LEU A 276 -13.57 -0.61 -7.36
C LEU A 276 -13.90 -0.81 -5.88
N ALA A 277 -15.07 -1.36 -5.60
CA ALA A 277 -15.59 -1.47 -4.24
C ALA A 277 -15.81 -2.93 -3.84
N LYS A 278 -15.40 -3.27 -2.62
CA LYS A 278 -15.69 -4.56 -1.98
C LYS A 278 -16.20 -4.32 -0.57
N SER A 279 -17.30 -4.99 -0.22
CA SER A 279 -17.79 -5.02 1.16
C SER A 279 -17.67 -6.42 1.74
N PHE A 280 -17.25 -6.49 3.00
CA PHE A 280 -17.13 -7.73 3.75
C PHE A 280 -17.42 -7.50 5.23
N GLU A 281 -17.87 -8.55 5.91
CA GLU A 281 -18.09 -8.56 7.35
C GLU A 281 -16.89 -9.18 8.03
N THR A 282 -16.42 -8.58 9.11
CA THR A 282 -15.21 -8.98 9.83
C THR A 282 -15.34 -8.60 11.30
N GLU A 283 -14.34 -8.97 12.10
CA GLU A 283 -14.22 -8.55 13.49
C GLU A 283 -13.39 -7.28 13.60
N GLY A 284 -13.80 -6.41 14.52
CA GLY A 284 -13.13 -5.15 14.80
C GLY A 284 -13.19 -4.79 16.29
N PHE A 285 -12.22 -4.00 16.72
CA PHE A 285 -12.29 -3.31 18.00
C PHE A 285 -12.26 -1.80 17.77
N TRP A 286 -12.96 -1.06 18.63
CA TRP A 286 -13.03 0.39 18.52
C TRP A 286 -12.70 1.06 19.85
N ILE A 287 -12.06 2.22 19.73
CA ILE A 287 -11.72 3.11 20.84
C ILE A 287 -12.50 4.40 20.64
N THR A 288 -13.44 4.68 21.54
CA THR A 288 -14.25 5.89 21.49
C THR A 288 -13.46 7.08 22.00
N LEU A 289 -13.44 8.18 21.27
CA LEU A 289 -12.72 9.38 21.67
C LEU A 289 -13.55 10.26 22.62
N PRO A 290 -12.92 10.94 23.60
CA PRO A 290 -13.60 11.95 24.41
C PRO A 290 -14.21 13.06 23.55
N ASP A 291 -15.34 13.61 23.99
CA ASP A 291 -16.11 14.61 23.25
C ASP A 291 -15.32 15.85 22.83
N GLU A 292 -14.44 16.35 23.70
CA GLU A 292 -13.59 17.49 23.37
C GLU A 292 -12.58 17.17 22.26
N VAL A 293 -12.10 15.93 22.19
CA VAL A 293 -11.18 15.48 21.14
C VAL A 293 -11.94 15.41 19.82
N ARG A 294 -13.13 14.78 19.83
CA ARG A 294 -14.04 14.75 18.69
C ARG A 294 -14.31 16.15 18.16
N ARG A 295 -14.78 17.07 19.01
CA ARG A 295 -15.13 18.44 18.60
C ARG A 295 -13.95 19.17 17.98
N LEU A 296 -12.77 19.06 18.58
CA LEU A 296 -11.57 19.69 18.04
C LEU A 296 -11.20 19.10 16.68
N PHE A 297 -11.12 17.76 16.57
CA PHE A 297 -10.72 17.09 15.33
C PHE A 297 -11.65 17.43 14.18
N LEU A 298 -12.97 17.45 14.43
CA LEU A 298 -13.96 17.88 13.44
C LEU A 298 -13.81 19.36 13.08
N SER A 299 -13.53 20.24 14.05
CA SER A 299 -13.35 21.68 13.80
C SER A 299 -12.10 22.01 12.98
N LEU A 300 -11.07 21.15 13.06
CA LEU A 300 -9.81 21.28 12.33
C LEU A 300 -9.81 20.51 11.00
N GLY A 301 -10.88 19.77 10.70
CA GLY A 301 -11.04 19.04 9.45
C GLY A 301 -11.14 19.98 8.24
N PRO A 302 -10.84 19.48 7.02
CA PRO A 302 -10.93 20.28 5.80
C PRO A 302 -12.35 20.80 5.60
N ARG A 303 -12.48 22.12 5.42
CA ARG A 303 -13.75 22.77 5.05
C ARG A 303 -13.98 22.58 3.55
N SER A 304 -14.43 21.39 3.15
CA SER A 304 -14.98 21.09 1.81
C SER A 304 -14.27 21.76 0.61
N ASP A 305 -13.09 21.25 0.24
CA ASP A 305 -12.31 21.76 -0.91
C ASP A 305 -12.13 20.66 -1.98
N GLY A 306 -13.21 20.28 -2.66
CA GLY A 306 -13.16 19.37 -3.81
C GLY A 306 -12.65 17.94 -3.51
N LEU A 307 -12.54 17.12 -4.56
CA LEU A 307 -12.23 15.67 -4.44
C LEU A 307 -10.82 15.41 -3.87
N ALA A 308 -9.85 16.28 -4.16
CA ALA A 308 -8.49 16.16 -3.63
C ALA A 308 -8.39 16.44 -2.12
N ALA A 309 -9.39 17.07 -1.50
CA ALA A 309 -9.45 17.22 -0.05
C ALA A 309 -9.84 15.91 0.67
N GLN A 310 -10.53 14.99 -0.01
CA GLN A 310 -10.97 13.72 0.58
C GLN A 310 -9.81 12.75 0.84
N PHE A 311 -8.72 12.84 0.07
CA PHE A 311 -7.51 12.03 0.27
C PHE A 311 -6.50 12.64 1.24
N ARG A 312 -6.93 13.63 2.03
CA ARG A 312 -6.09 14.28 3.04
C ARG A 312 -6.41 13.70 4.39
N LYS A 313 -5.38 13.21 5.08
CA LYS A 313 -5.57 12.73 6.45
C LYS A 313 -5.98 13.89 7.36
N THR A 314 -7.07 13.69 8.06
CA THR A 314 -7.54 14.46 9.19
C THR A 314 -6.76 14.10 10.47
N TYR A 315 -6.91 14.90 11.53
CA TYR A 315 -6.35 14.56 12.84
C TYR A 315 -6.91 13.24 13.40
N ALA A 316 -8.17 12.93 13.09
CA ALA A 316 -8.79 11.67 13.48
C ALA A 316 -8.16 10.47 12.76
N GLU A 317 -7.90 10.58 11.45
CA GLU A 317 -7.19 9.55 10.69
C GLU A 317 -5.71 9.45 11.08
N GLY A 318 -5.07 10.56 11.48
CA GLY A 318 -3.72 10.53 12.04
C GLY A 318 -3.65 9.79 13.38
N LEU A 319 -4.66 9.96 14.24
CA LEU A 319 -4.81 9.19 15.47
C LEU A 319 -5.09 7.71 15.15
N ALA A 320 -5.97 7.42 14.19
CA ALA A 320 -6.25 6.06 13.74
C ALA A 320 -5.00 5.36 13.18
N PHE A 321 -4.24 6.06 12.35
CA PHE A 321 -2.95 5.58 11.82
C PHE A 321 -1.97 5.22 12.94
N THR A 322 -1.90 6.07 13.98
CA THR A 322 -1.00 5.84 15.12
C THR A 322 -1.41 4.59 15.90
N LEU A 323 -2.71 4.43 16.18
CA LEU A 323 -3.25 3.27 16.89
C LEU A 323 -3.10 1.99 16.06
N LEU A 324 -3.36 2.04 14.75
CA LEU A 324 -3.22 0.91 13.84
C LEU A 324 -1.77 0.39 13.82
N ASN A 325 -0.78 1.27 13.63
CA ASN A 325 0.62 0.86 13.64
C ASN A 325 1.07 0.29 14.98
N SER A 326 0.55 0.83 16.07
CA SER A 326 0.79 0.24 17.39
C SER A 326 0.07 -1.10 17.59
N ALA A 327 -1.12 -1.29 17.02
CA ALA A 327 -1.83 -2.56 17.07
C ALA A 327 -1.07 -3.62 16.29
N MET A 328 -0.71 -3.33 15.04
CA MET A 328 0.00 -4.24 14.14
C MET A 328 1.29 -4.79 14.77
N ARG A 329 2.07 -3.91 15.40
CA ARG A 329 3.28 -4.31 16.12
C ARG A 329 2.99 -5.28 17.28
N MET A 330 1.89 -5.11 18.00
CA MET A 330 1.55 -5.93 19.16
C MET A 330 0.96 -7.29 18.76
N THR A 331 0.42 -7.40 17.55
CA THR A 331 -0.22 -8.60 17.00
C THR A 331 0.63 -9.32 15.95
N MET A 332 1.85 -8.84 15.66
CA MET A 332 2.71 -9.32 14.56
C MET A 332 2.01 -9.31 13.20
N THR A 333 1.25 -8.27 12.91
CA THR A 333 0.50 -8.15 11.66
C THR A 333 1.06 -7.07 10.75
N THR A 334 0.64 -7.12 9.50
CA THR A 334 0.97 -6.19 8.43
C THR A 334 -0.28 -5.43 7.97
N PRO A 335 -0.13 -4.41 7.10
CA PRO A 335 -1.28 -3.73 6.48
C PRO A 335 -2.17 -4.62 5.60
N GLU A 336 -1.71 -5.83 5.25
CA GLU A 336 -2.52 -6.84 4.56
C GLU A 336 -3.46 -7.58 5.53
N ASP A 337 -3.08 -7.67 6.81
CA ASP A 337 -3.82 -8.43 7.83
C ASP A 337 -4.84 -7.56 8.58
N MET A 338 -4.49 -6.30 8.83
CA MET A 338 -5.29 -5.37 9.62
C MET A 338 -5.30 -3.96 9.05
N SER A 339 -6.43 -3.28 9.20
CA SER A 339 -6.58 -1.86 8.83
C SER A 339 -7.35 -1.09 9.90
N GLY A 340 -7.43 0.23 9.74
CA GLY A 340 -8.08 1.12 10.68
C GLY A 340 -8.74 2.31 10.00
N ALA A 341 -9.95 2.63 10.45
CA ALA A 341 -10.75 3.73 9.94
C ALA A 341 -11.61 4.33 11.07
N LEU A 342 -12.32 5.41 10.76
CA LEU A 342 -13.32 5.97 11.67
C LEU A 342 -14.60 5.15 11.56
N LEU A 343 -15.24 4.88 12.70
CA LEU A 343 -16.52 4.19 12.72
C LEU A 343 -17.61 5.16 12.22
N ALA A 344 -18.34 4.77 11.18
CA ALA A 344 -19.59 5.41 10.80
C ALA A 344 -20.66 4.96 11.79
N ASP A 345 -21.33 5.92 12.43
CA ASP A 345 -22.42 5.62 13.35
C ASP A 345 -23.73 6.19 12.79
N ASP A 346 -24.58 5.30 12.29
CA ASP A 346 -25.91 5.64 11.74
C ASP A 346 -26.98 5.75 12.85
N ALA A 347 -26.63 5.41 14.10
CA ALA A 347 -27.55 5.35 15.22
C ALA A 347 -27.21 6.38 16.30
N VAL A 348 -28.08 7.40 16.38
CA VAL A 348 -28.27 8.32 17.52
C VAL A 348 -27.32 9.52 17.59
N GLN A 349 -27.92 10.70 17.80
CA GLN A 349 -27.32 12.02 18.04
C GLN A 349 -26.33 12.10 19.23
N GLU A 350 -25.99 10.98 19.87
CA GLU A 350 -25.03 10.85 20.98
C GLU A 350 -23.71 10.14 20.60
N ALA A 351 -23.55 9.66 19.37
CA ALA A 351 -22.39 8.86 18.97
C ALA A 351 -21.05 9.63 19.03
N GLY A 352 -20.18 9.23 19.97
CA GLY A 352 -18.79 9.69 20.04
C GLY A 352 -18.00 9.20 18.82
N LEU A 353 -17.04 10.01 18.36
CA LEU A 353 -16.15 9.64 17.27
C LEU A 353 -15.27 8.47 17.74
N SER A 354 -15.34 7.33 17.06
CA SER A 354 -14.56 6.14 17.42
C SER A 354 -13.60 5.77 16.31
N VAL A 355 -12.39 5.38 16.68
CA VAL A 355 -11.45 4.72 15.77
C VAL A 355 -11.70 3.23 15.84
N CYS A 356 -11.99 2.60 14.70
CA CYS A 356 -12.12 1.16 14.57
C CYS A 356 -10.87 0.57 13.90
N ILE A 357 -10.34 -0.50 14.47
CA ILE A 357 -9.26 -1.32 13.91
C ILE A 357 -9.82 -2.72 13.72
N PHE A 358 -9.65 -3.28 12.53
CA PHE A 358 -10.36 -4.49 12.10
C PHE A 358 -9.47 -5.38 11.23
N ASP A 359 -9.86 -6.65 11.15
CA ASP A 359 -9.17 -7.65 10.33
C ASP A 359 -9.55 -7.48 8.86
N MET A 360 -8.59 -7.60 7.95
CA MET A 360 -8.77 -7.45 6.50
C MET A 360 -9.28 -8.74 5.82
N TYR A 361 -9.85 -9.65 6.60
CA TYR A 361 -10.35 -10.94 6.17
C TYR A 361 -11.82 -11.10 6.53
N SER A 362 -12.63 -11.63 5.61
CA SER A 362 -14.04 -11.94 5.89
C SER A 362 -14.17 -12.88 7.09
N GLY A 363 -14.96 -12.51 8.09
CA GLY A 363 -15.13 -13.28 9.33
C GLY A 363 -14.04 -13.08 10.39
N GLY A 364 -12.99 -12.30 10.09
CA GLY A 364 -11.84 -12.08 10.98
C GLY A 364 -10.88 -13.27 11.06
N LEU A 365 -9.68 -13.02 11.61
CA LEU A 365 -8.67 -14.04 11.96
C LEU A 365 -8.23 -13.93 13.44
N GLY A 366 -8.90 -13.08 14.21
CA GLY A 366 -8.68 -12.88 15.64
C GLY A 366 -7.63 -11.82 15.97
N PHE A 367 -7.09 -11.10 14.98
CA PHE A 367 -6.14 -10.03 15.27
C PHE A 367 -6.82 -8.86 15.98
N ALA A 368 -8.05 -8.51 15.58
CA ALA A 368 -8.87 -7.52 16.24
C ALA A 368 -9.24 -7.92 17.67
N ASN A 369 -9.59 -9.19 17.92
CA ASN A 369 -9.86 -9.70 19.26
C ASN A 369 -8.61 -9.59 20.15
N ARG A 370 -7.44 -9.99 19.63
CA ARG A 370 -6.18 -9.83 20.36
C ARG A 370 -5.82 -8.35 20.57
N GLY A 371 -6.09 -7.51 19.57
CA GLY A 371 -5.91 -6.06 19.65
C GLY A 371 -6.75 -5.45 20.77
N TYR A 372 -8.01 -5.88 20.90
CA TYR A 372 -8.92 -5.47 21.96
C TYR A 372 -8.34 -5.75 23.37
N GLU A 373 -7.82 -6.96 23.61
CA GLU A 373 -7.18 -7.32 24.88
C GLU A 373 -5.95 -6.47 25.21
N LEU A 374 -5.32 -5.90 24.19
CA LEU A 374 -4.09 -5.12 24.30
C LEU A 374 -4.32 -3.60 24.20
N VAL A 375 -5.56 -3.13 24.12
CA VAL A 375 -5.91 -1.70 23.95
C VAL A 375 -5.11 -0.77 24.87
N PRO A 376 -4.98 -1.02 26.19
CA PRO A 376 -4.19 -0.14 27.05
C PRO A 376 -2.72 -0.04 26.67
N ARG A 377 -2.13 -1.14 26.19
CA ARG A 377 -0.73 -1.19 25.73
C ARG A 377 -0.58 -0.55 24.35
N ILE A 378 -1.55 -0.73 23.46
CA ILE A 378 -1.60 -0.10 22.13
C ILE A 378 -1.59 1.42 22.29
N ILE A 379 -2.46 1.99 23.11
CA ILE A 379 -2.51 3.45 23.31
C ILE A 379 -1.19 3.96 23.91
N ARG A 380 -0.61 3.26 24.89
CA ARG A 380 0.68 3.65 25.50
C ARG A 380 1.81 3.66 24.48
N ASN A 381 1.87 2.65 23.61
CA ASN A 381 2.89 2.56 22.56
C ASN A 381 2.68 3.61 21.48
N ALA A 382 1.43 3.89 21.08
CA ALA A 382 1.07 4.97 20.19
C ALA A 382 1.54 6.33 20.74
N VAL A 383 1.30 6.60 22.03
CA VAL A 383 1.80 7.81 22.72
C VAL A 383 3.33 7.88 22.65
N ARG A 384 4.03 6.79 22.99
CA ARG A 384 5.51 6.75 22.97
C ARG A 384 6.08 6.98 21.56
N MET A 385 5.44 6.42 20.54
CA MET A 385 5.85 6.59 19.13
C MET A 385 5.75 8.04 18.68
N VAL A 386 4.63 8.71 18.98
CA VAL A 386 4.41 10.10 18.57
C VAL A 386 5.28 11.06 19.39
N GLU A 387 5.40 10.84 20.69
CA GLU A 387 6.19 11.68 21.60
C GLU A 387 7.70 11.58 21.33
N GLY A 388 8.22 10.38 21.04
CA GLY A 388 9.63 10.16 20.75
C GLY A 388 10.05 10.49 19.31
N CYS A 389 9.12 10.77 18.41
CA CYS A 389 9.45 11.09 17.01
C CYS A 389 10.14 12.47 16.93
N PRO A 390 11.26 12.61 16.21
CA PRO A 390 12.03 13.86 16.15
C PRO A 390 11.44 14.94 15.23
N CYS A 391 10.36 14.67 14.48
CA CYS A 391 9.79 15.65 13.57
C CYS A 391 9.15 16.85 14.30
N ASP A 392 9.22 18.04 13.72
CA ASP A 392 8.65 19.25 14.36
C ASP A 392 7.12 19.29 14.32
N GLY A 393 6.54 18.79 13.22
CA GLY A 393 5.10 18.66 12.99
C GLY A 393 4.70 17.19 12.97
N GLY A 394 4.15 16.73 11.85
CA GLY A 394 3.86 15.32 11.59
C GLY A 394 4.82 14.76 10.54
N CYS A 395 4.85 13.43 10.41
CA CYS A 395 5.52 12.75 9.30
C CYS A 395 4.80 11.45 8.95
N SER A 396 5.23 10.80 7.87
CA SER A 396 4.73 9.48 7.44
C SER A 396 4.87 8.39 8.51
N ALA A 397 5.85 8.48 9.39
CA ALA A 397 6.12 7.47 10.41
C ALA A 397 5.32 7.65 11.72
N CYS A 398 5.05 8.89 12.17
CA CYS A 398 4.34 9.09 13.44
C CYS A 398 2.82 9.17 13.27
N VAL A 399 2.33 10.24 12.65
CA VAL A 399 0.91 10.53 12.46
C VAL A 399 0.44 10.28 11.03
N GLY A 400 1.35 9.86 10.15
CA GLY A 400 1.05 9.42 8.79
C GLY A 400 0.86 10.54 7.77
N ASP A 401 1.10 11.81 8.12
CA ASP A 401 0.99 12.98 7.23
C ASP A 401 1.82 14.16 7.77
N PHE A 402 2.57 14.84 6.89
CA PHE A 402 3.45 15.96 7.25
C PHE A 402 2.71 17.25 7.60
N ARG A 403 1.43 17.36 7.23
CA ARG A 403 0.61 18.57 7.47
C ARG A 403 -0.02 18.58 8.85
N LEU A 404 -0.15 17.41 9.47
CA LEU A 404 -0.73 17.27 10.80
C LEU A 404 0.26 17.75 11.86
N ASP A 405 -0.23 18.43 12.90
CA ASP A 405 0.57 18.71 14.09
C ASP A 405 0.55 17.50 15.03
N LYS A 406 1.69 16.83 15.21
CA LYS A 406 1.77 15.65 16.10
C LYS A 406 1.35 15.95 17.54
N ARG A 407 1.48 17.20 18.00
CA ARG A 407 1.10 17.60 19.37
C ARG A 407 -0.41 17.50 19.58
N VAL A 408 -1.20 17.76 18.54
CA VAL A 408 -2.67 17.63 18.57
C VAL A 408 -3.08 16.15 18.59
N VAL A 409 -2.43 15.30 17.79
CA VAL A 409 -2.66 13.85 17.82
C VAL A 409 -2.26 13.25 19.17
N LEU A 410 -1.10 13.65 19.69
CA LEU A 410 -0.60 13.25 21.02
C LEU A 410 -1.55 13.69 22.13
N TRP A 411 -2.09 14.91 22.03
CA TRP A 411 -3.12 15.40 22.95
C TRP A 411 -4.39 14.54 22.88
N GLY A 412 -4.85 14.18 21.68
CA GLY A 412 -6.00 13.28 21.50
C GLY A 412 -5.79 11.91 22.14
N LEU A 413 -4.61 11.30 21.95
CA LEU A 413 -4.25 10.01 22.54
C LEU A 413 -4.20 10.07 24.07
N LYS A 414 -3.51 11.06 24.64
CA LYS A 414 -3.40 11.23 26.11
C LYS A 414 -4.75 11.59 26.74
N SER A 415 -5.62 12.28 26.00
CA SER A 415 -6.95 12.70 26.48
C SER A 415 -7.89 11.53 26.78
N ILE A 416 -7.64 10.34 26.21
CA ILE A 416 -8.37 9.10 26.51
C ILE A 416 -8.29 8.76 28.01
N TYR A 417 -7.13 8.96 28.66
CA TYR A 417 -6.92 8.61 30.06
C TYR A 417 -7.09 9.78 31.03
N GLY A 418 -6.87 11.03 30.60
CA GLY A 418 -6.92 12.19 31.49
C GLY A 418 -7.32 13.47 30.78
N LYS A 419 -7.84 14.47 31.52
CA LYS A 419 -7.99 15.82 30.98
C LYS A 419 -6.63 16.50 31.00
N ILE A 420 -6.11 16.88 29.83
CA ILE A 420 -4.86 17.61 29.70
C ILE A 420 -5.08 18.91 28.92
N PRO A 421 -4.31 19.97 29.21
CA PRO A 421 -4.40 21.24 28.49
C PRO A 421 -4.18 21.04 26.98
N LEU A 422 -4.93 21.80 26.19
CA LEU A 422 -4.77 21.82 24.74
C LEU A 422 -3.38 22.41 24.38
N PRO A 423 -2.68 21.89 23.36
CA PRO A 423 -1.45 22.49 22.88
C PRO A 423 -1.66 23.95 22.43
N GLU A 424 -0.72 24.82 22.77
CA GLU A 424 -0.72 26.20 22.27
C GLU A 424 -0.33 26.26 20.78
N ASN A 425 -0.82 27.28 20.08
CA ASN A 425 -0.48 27.56 18.68
C ASN A 425 -0.74 26.37 17.73
N ILE A 426 -1.93 25.77 17.82
CA ILE A 426 -2.37 24.72 16.89
C ILE A 426 -2.36 25.28 15.47
N ARG A 427 -1.61 24.63 14.58
CA ARG A 427 -1.67 24.94 13.15
C ARG A 427 -3.00 24.43 12.59
N ALA A 428 -3.80 25.36 12.05
CA ALA A 428 -4.89 24.97 11.16
C ALA A 428 -4.28 24.23 9.96
N LEU A 429 -4.96 23.17 9.49
CA LEU A 429 -4.54 22.50 8.27
C LEU A 429 -4.56 23.53 7.14
N PRO A 430 -3.45 23.73 6.41
CA PRO A 430 -3.42 24.70 5.33
C PRO A 430 -4.50 24.33 4.30
N PRO A 431 -5.21 25.31 3.72
CA PRO A 431 -6.07 25.05 2.59
C PRO A 431 -5.23 24.37 1.51
N GLY A 432 -5.88 23.44 0.83
CA GLY A 432 -5.21 22.68 -0.20
C GLY A 432 -4.61 23.53 -1.30
N PRO A 433 -3.49 23.12 -1.93
CA PRO A 433 -3.31 23.55 -3.30
C PRO A 433 -4.55 23.07 -4.09
N ALA A 434 -5.19 23.99 -4.81
CA ALA A 434 -6.09 23.61 -5.89
C ALA A 434 -5.33 22.64 -6.82
N PRO A 435 -5.99 21.68 -7.49
CA PRO A 435 -5.34 20.99 -8.60
C PRO A 435 -4.79 22.08 -9.51
N ALA A 436 -3.47 22.18 -9.61
CA ALA A 436 -2.86 23.15 -10.49
C ALA A 436 -3.35 22.77 -11.88
N GLY A 437 -4.23 23.60 -12.46
CA GLY A 437 -4.47 23.54 -13.89
C GLY A 437 -3.11 23.55 -14.58
N LYS A 438 -2.96 22.79 -15.66
CA LYS A 438 -1.70 22.75 -16.40
C LYS A 438 -1.33 24.19 -16.74
N ARG A 439 -0.16 24.62 -16.25
CA ARG A 439 0.28 26.03 -16.29
C ARG A 439 0.48 26.53 -17.72
N PHE A 440 0.70 25.61 -18.63
CA PHE A 440 1.03 25.86 -20.03
C PHE A 440 -0.07 25.29 -20.92
N SER A 441 -0.27 25.86 -22.11
CA SER A 441 -1.17 25.32 -23.13
C SER A 441 -0.42 25.20 -24.45
N LEU A 442 -1.01 24.50 -25.43
CA LEU A 442 -0.43 24.43 -26.78
C LEU A 442 -0.20 25.83 -27.40
N GLU A 443 -1.05 26.81 -27.07
CA GLU A 443 -0.94 28.19 -27.53
C GLU A 443 0.28 28.90 -26.97
N THR A 444 0.53 28.75 -25.66
CA THR A 444 1.57 29.51 -24.97
C THR A 444 2.92 28.78 -24.93
N LEU A 445 2.94 27.48 -25.23
CA LEU A 445 4.13 26.63 -25.12
C LEU A 445 5.37 27.14 -25.87
N PRO A 446 5.28 27.56 -27.15
CA PRO A 446 6.46 28.03 -27.89
C PRO A 446 7.08 29.29 -27.29
N GLU A 447 6.25 30.19 -26.76
CA GLU A 447 6.68 31.47 -26.17
C GLU A 447 7.19 31.29 -24.74
N GLN A 448 6.63 30.32 -24.01
CA GLN A 448 6.99 29.99 -22.61
C GLN A 448 7.94 28.78 -22.52
N TRP A 449 8.62 28.42 -23.60
CA TRP A 449 9.39 27.18 -23.66
C TRP A 449 10.50 27.11 -22.59
N SER A 450 11.20 28.23 -22.35
CA SER A 450 12.23 28.31 -21.32
C SER A 450 11.67 28.05 -19.91
N GLU A 451 10.56 28.69 -19.57
CA GLU A 451 9.88 28.53 -18.28
C GLU A 451 9.32 27.12 -18.10
N PHE A 452 8.80 26.53 -19.18
CA PHE A 452 8.36 25.15 -19.23
C PHE A 452 9.52 24.18 -18.94
N VAL A 453 10.66 24.37 -19.61
CA VAL A 453 11.86 23.55 -19.41
C VAL A 453 12.43 23.73 -18.00
N ASP A 454 12.49 24.94 -17.47
CA ASP A 454 12.95 25.20 -16.10
C ASP A 454 12.06 24.48 -15.07
N HIS A 455 10.74 24.47 -15.31
CA HIS A 455 9.82 23.70 -14.49
C HIS A 455 10.10 22.19 -14.55
N LEU A 456 10.34 21.63 -15.74
CA LEU A 456 10.71 20.23 -15.91
C LEU A 456 12.06 19.89 -15.26
N LEU A 457 13.05 20.77 -15.38
CA LEU A 457 14.37 20.62 -14.75
C LEU A 457 14.26 20.62 -13.22
N SER A 458 13.46 21.52 -12.65
CA SER A 458 13.19 21.56 -11.21
C SER A 458 12.42 20.34 -10.70
N SER A 459 11.64 19.71 -11.60
CA SER A 459 10.85 18.51 -11.32
C SER A 459 11.64 17.20 -11.53
N GLY A 460 12.89 17.27 -12.03
CA GLY A 460 13.74 16.10 -12.24
C GLY A 460 13.24 15.13 -13.33
N GLU A 461 12.43 15.62 -14.27
CA GLU A 461 11.79 14.78 -15.27
C GLU A 461 12.78 14.19 -16.28
N TYR A 462 12.50 12.96 -16.74
CA TYR A 462 13.27 12.32 -17.81
C TYR A 462 13.16 13.15 -19.11
N LEU A 463 14.25 13.29 -19.87
CA LEU A 463 14.39 14.18 -21.04
C LEU A 463 14.33 15.70 -20.78
N SER A 464 14.15 16.18 -19.54
CA SER A 464 14.15 17.62 -19.23
C SER A 464 15.41 18.34 -19.71
N ARG A 465 16.59 17.76 -19.50
CA ARG A 465 17.88 18.29 -19.99
C ARG A 465 18.03 18.23 -21.51
N PHE A 466 17.41 17.25 -22.15
CA PHE A 466 17.38 17.16 -23.61
C PHE A 466 16.48 18.26 -24.20
N LEU A 467 15.30 18.50 -23.60
CA LEU A 467 14.40 19.60 -23.98
C LEU A 467 15.06 20.97 -23.75
N ALA A 468 15.93 21.11 -22.74
CA ALA A 468 16.76 22.30 -22.55
C ALA A 468 17.77 22.54 -23.67
N ALA A 469 18.17 21.49 -24.40
CA ALA A 469 19.06 21.57 -25.55
C ALA A 469 18.31 21.78 -26.88
N VAL A 470 16.98 21.88 -26.88
CA VAL A 470 16.17 22.17 -28.07
C VAL A 470 16.26 23.67 -28.36
N PRO A 471 16.97 24.10 -29.43
CA PRO A 471 17.18 25.52 -29.74
C PRO A 471 15.90 26.29 -30.07
N LYS A 472 14.90 25.63 -30.64
CA LYS A 472 13.70 26.30 -31.15
C LYS A 472 12.48 25.42 -31.10
N VAL A 473 11.36 26.03 -30.69
CA VAL A 473 10.04 25.39 -30.68
C VAL A 473 9.08 26.30 -31.40
N ARG A 474 8.24 25.73 -32.27
CA ARG A 474 7.19 26.45 -32.98
C ARG A 474 5.92 25.63 -33.04
N ARG A 475 4.79 26.30 -33.22
CA ARG A 475 3.50 25.67 -33.42
C ARG A 475 3.12 25.69 -34.91
N ASP A 476 2.50 24.61 -35.37
CA ASP A 476 1.92 24.44 -36.71
C ASP A 476 0.54 23.76 -36.56
N GLY A 477 -0.53 24.55 -36.42
CA GLY A 477 -1.87 24.04 -36.11
C GLY A 477 -1.91 23.30 -34.76
N ASP A 478 -2.31 22.03 -34.78
CA ASP A 478 -2.29 21.12 -33.62
C ASP A 478 -0.99 20.32 -33.51
N THR A 479 0.08 20.77 -34.18
CA THR A 479 1.41 20.16 -34.12
C THR A 479 2.39 21.09 -33.44
N LEU A 480 3.14 20.59 -32.45
CA LEU A 480 4.32 21.27 -31.91
C LEU A 480 5.56 20.75 -32.65
N VAL A 481 6.34 21.65 -33.21
CA VAL A 481 7.55 21.34 -33.94
C VAL A 481 8.75 21.71 -33.08
N LEU A 482 9.55 20.70 -32.75
CA LEU A 482 10.78 20.81 -31.95
C LEU A 482 11.99 20.70 -32.87
N GLU A 483 12.84 21.73 -32.86
CA GLU A 483 14.11 21.71 -33.58
C GLU A 483 15.16 21.00 -32.72
N VAL A 484 15.53 19.77 -33.07
CA VAL A 484 16.38 18.91 -32.21
C VAL A 484 17.88 19.08 -32.52
N PRO A 485 18.76 18.91 -31.52
CA PRO A 485 20.21 19.18 -31.66
C PRO A 485 20.98 18.04 -32.36
N GLY A 486 20.55 17.65 -33.56
CA GLY A 486 21.25 16.68 -34.42
C GLY A 486 20.33 15.69 -35.13
N GLU A 487 20.78 15.17 -36.28
CA GLU A 487 20.04 14.18 -37.07
C GLU A 487 19.74 12.89 -36.29
N PHE A 488 20.73 12.39 -35.55
CA PHE A 488 20.57 11.21 -34.69
C PHE A 488 19.37 11.34 -33.75
N PHE A 489 19.19 12.50 -33.10
CA PHE A 489 18.09 12.68 -32.16
C PHE A 489 16.74 12.76 -32.85
N ARG A 490 16.69 13.30 -34.08
CA ARG A 490 15.47 13.26 -34.91
C ARG A 490 15.08 11.82 -35.18
N GLU A 491 16.03 11.01 -35.65
CA GLU A 491 15.81 9.60 -35.98
C GLU A 491 15.45 8.78 -34.74
N TRP A 492 16.21 8.95 -33.65
CA TRP A 492 15.97 8.30 -32.37
C TRP A 492 14.58 8.61 -31.79
N LEU A 493 14.09 9.85 -31.93
CA LEU A 493 12.75 10.24 -31.48
C LEU A 493 11.63 9.68 -32.38
N THR A 494 11.93 9.37 -33.64
CA THR A 494 10.99 8.68 -34.54
C THR A 494 11.01 7.15 -34.38
N GLU A 495 11.98 6.60 -33.66
CA GLU A 495 12.11 5.16 -33.40
C GLU A 495 11.51 4.74 -32.05
N GLY A 496 10.99 3.50 -32.00
CA GLY A 496 10.75 2.78 -30.74
C GLY A 496 9.82 3.45 -29.70
N GLY A 497 8.91 4.34 -30.13
CA GLY A 497 8.00 5.06 -29.24
C GLY A 497 8.66 6.17 -28.41
N ASN A 498 9.91 6.55 -28.71
CA ASN A 498 10.62 7.59 -27.95
C ASN A 498 9.95 8.98 -28.09
N GLY A 499 9.44 9.30 -29.27
CA GLY A 499 8.67 10.52 -29.52
C GLY A 499 7.34 10.54 -28.76
N GLU A 500 6.69 9.39 -28.59
CA GLU A 500 5.46 9.27 -27.80
C GLU A 500 5.71 9.53 -26.32
N LYS A 501 6.84 9.08 -25.77
CA LYS A 501 7.26 9.39 -24.39
C LYS A 501 7.44 10.90 -24.19
N LEU A 502 8.03 11.59 -25.18
CA LEU A 502 8.19 13.04 -25.14
C LEU A 502 6.84 13.75 -25.29
N ALA A 503 5.95 13.29 -26.17
CA ALA A 503 4.59 13.83 -26.31
C ALA A 503 3.77 13.66 -25.02
N ALA A 504 3.86 12.50 -24.37
CA ALA A 504 3.22 12.24 -23.08
C ALA A 504 3.76 13.14 -21.96
N LEU A 505 5.06 13.44 -21.96
CA LEU A 505 5.67 14.41 -21.05
C LEU A 505 5.11 15.83 -21.28
N LEU A 506 4.99 16.27 -22.53
CA LEU A 506 4.37 17.57 -22.85
C LEU A 506 2.92 17.61 -22.39
N GLN A 507 2.14 16.57 -22.66
CA GLN A 507 0.74 16.47 -22.27
C GLN A 507 0.53 16.41 -20.75
N ARG A 508 1.52 15.95 -19.98
CA ARG A 508 1.48 15.95 -18.51
C ARG A 508 1.49 17.37 -17.93
N TYR A 509 2.29 18.26 -18.51
CA TYR A 509 2.54 19.59 -17.97
C TYR A 509 1.85 20.72 -18.73
N ALA A 510 1.32 20.44 -19.92
CA ALA A 510 0.61 21.39 -20.77
C ALA A 510 -0.78 20.89 -21.18
N ASP A 511 -1.72 21.82 -21.28
CA ASP A 511 -3.05 21.56 -21.80
C ASP A 511 -2.98 21.47 -23.33
N LEU A 512 -3.07 20.24 -23.85
CA LEU A 512 -2.92 19.90 -25.26
C LEU A 512 -4.19 19.20 -25.76
N PRO A 513 -4.73 19.57 -26.93
CA PRO A 513 -5.95 19.01 -27.47
C PRO A 513 -5.83 17.52 -27.83
N SER A 514 -6.96 16.82 -27.83
CA SER A 514 -7.05 15.42 -28.28
C SER A 514 -6.61 15.31 -29.74
N GLY A 515 -5.57 14.52 -30.01
CA GLY A 515 -4.98 14.36 -31.35
C GLY A 515 -3.81 15.29 -31.66
N PHE A 516 -3.32 16.05 -30.67
CA PHE A 516 -2.08 16.81 -30.78
C PHE A 516 -0.90 15.94 -31.23
N MET A 517 -0.03 16.49 -32.09
CA MET A 517 1.16 15.80 -32.60
C MET A 517 2.45 16.55 -32.26
N VAL A 518 3.54 15.80 -32.06
CA VAL A 518 4.89 16.35 -31.95
C VAL A 518 5.67 15.98 -33.20
N ARG A 519 6.25 16.97 -33.87
CA ARG A 519 7.15 16.78 -35.01
C ARG A 519 8.56 17.21 -34.63
N PHE A 520 9.55 16.44 -35.05
CA PHE A 520 10.95 16.71 -34.80
C PHE A 520 11.63 17.13 -36.10
N GLU A 521 12.26 18.30 -36.11
CA GLU A 521 12.99 18.84 -37.25
C GLU A 521 14.47 19.03 -36.91
N TRP A 522 15.34 18.84 -37.89
CA TRP A 522 16.74 19.18 -37.79
C TRP A 522 17.12 20.01 -39.02
N PRO A 523 17.56 21.28 -38.86
CA PRO A 523 17.77 22.19 -39.98
C PRO A 523 19.16 22.06 -40.65
N GLY A 524 19.96 21.07 -40.24
CA GLY A 524 21.32 20.88 -40.73
C GLY A 524 21.41 20.08 -42.04
N ASP A 525 22.32 20.50 -42.91
CA ASP A 525 22.66 19.82 -44.17
C ASP A 525 23.51 18.55 -43.90
N GLY A 526 23.26 17.50 -44.68
CA GLY A 526 23.75 16.14 -44.44
C GLY A 526 25.27 15.96 -44.22
N LYS A 527 25.60 14.87 -43.51
CA LYS A 527 26.94 14.36 -43.14
C LYS A 527 27.90 15.40 -42.56
N SER A 528 27.83 15.52 -41.24
CA SER A 528 28.72 16.29 -40.39
C SER A 528 30.21 15.99 -40.67
N ARG A 529 31.00 17.03 -41.00
CA ARG A 529 32.48 16.99 -40.98
C ARG A 529 33.06 16.49 -39.64
N LYS A 530 32.27 16.43 -38.57
CA LYS A 530 32.68 15.91 -37.26
C LYS A 530 32.64 14.39 -37.19
N ASP A 531 31.89 13.69 -38.04
CA ASP A 531 31.75 12.22 -37.97
C ASP A 531 33.06 11.52 -38.32
N SER A 532 33.76 11.97 -39.37
CA SER A 532 35.08 11.44 -39.72
C SER A 532 36.14 11.71 -38.64
N ARG A 533 36.03 12.84 -37.93
CA ARG A 533 36.91 13.22 -36.83
C ARG A 533 36.59 12.44 -35.55
N LEU A 534 35.31 12.20 -35.26
CA LEU A 534 34.84 11.38 -34.15
C LEU A 534 35.26 9.93 -34.32
N ASN A 535 35.16 9.37 -35.54
CA ASN A 535 35.65 8.03 -35.84
C ASN A 535 37.17 7.93 -35.62
N GLY A 536 37.95 8.93 -36.07
CA GLY A 536 39.39 8.99 -35.80
C GLY A 536 39.73 9.10 -34.31
N MET A 537 38.98 9.90 -33.55
CA MET A 537 39.14 10.03 -32.09
C MET A 537 38.74 8.75 -31.36
N TYR A 538 37.66 8.10 -31.77
CA TYR A 538 37.18 6.83 -31.21
C TYR A 538 38.22 5.71 -31.42
N ARG A 539 38.80 5.61 -32.62
CA ARG A 539 39.90 4.67 -32.90
C ARG A 539 41.12 4.95 -32.03
N THR A 540 41.47 6.23 -31.84
CA THR A 540 42.58 6.64 -30.97
C THR A 540 42.30 6.30 -29.49
N LEU A 541 41.05 6.46 -29.04
CA LEU A 541 40.63 6.20 -27.66
C LEU A 541 40.51 4.71 -27.32
N THR A 542 40.07 3.89 -28.27
CA THR A 542 39.70 2.48 -28.01
C THR A 542 40.69 1.47 -28.59
N GLY A 543 41.57 1.89 -29.50
CA GLY A 543 42.52 1.00 -30.18
C GLY A 543 41.86 -0.06 -31.07
N ARG A 544 40.57 0.10 -31.40
CA ARG A 544 39.81 -0.80 -32.27
C ARG A 544 39.63 -0.14 -33.63
N ASP A 545 40.07 -0.80 -34.68
CA ASP A 545 39.69 -0.47 -36.05
C ASP A 545 38.33 -1.14 -36.37
N ASP A 546 37.50 -0.43 -37.14
CA ASP A 546 36.13 -0.83 -37.45
C ASP A 546 36.08 -2.23 -38.10
N GLN A 547 35.29 -3.14 -37.53
CA GLN A 547 34.80 -4.34 -38.22
C GLN A 547 33.59 -3.99 -39.07
#